data_AF-S8FQ03-F1
#
_entry.id   AF-S8FQ03-F1
#
_cell.length_a   1.000
_cell.length_b   1.000
_cell.length_c   1.000
_cell.angle_alpha   90.00
_cell.angle_beta   90.00
_cell.angle_gamma   90.00
#
_symmetry.space_group_name_H-M   'P 1'
#
loop_
_entity.id
_entity.type
_entity.pdbx_description
1 polymer ?
#
loop_
_entity_poly.entity_id
_entity_poly.type
_entity_poly.pdbx_seq_one_letter_code
_entity_poly.pdbx_strand_id
1 'polypeptide(L)'
;MDIDMHLTQLLSNMTIGGRWGSAGIANEGLLPTSQTAVRQDTTMSDASDTESSTYPPRSPSGSSNYTKTADAPPPCGCALLQWLRDQLEAGKYTTTGGDYLEIIFTHREAFHAFPDGHRTCAIGFSDIAADLERREVRPDREGDPEAAAAFRHEAWVIASSGVWSQPVV
;
A
#
# COMPACT_ATOMS: atom_id res chain seq x y z
N MET A 1 6.44 -21.62 -38.60
CA MET A 1 5.27 -21.87 -37.72
C MET A 1 5.81 -22.20 -36.32
N ASP A 2 6.80 -21.43 -35.85
CA ASP A 2 7.60 -21.79 -34.67
C ASP A 2 7.17 -21.07 -33.39
N ILE A 3 6.36 -20.02 -33.54
CA ILE A 3 5.91 -19.18 -32.43
C ILE A 3 4.94 -19.94 -31.51
N ASP A 4 4.07 -20.78 -32.09
CA ASP A 4 3.10 -21.58 -31.33
C ASP A 4 3.76 -22.68 -30.48
N MET A 5 4.92 -23.18 -30.90
CA MET A 5 5.69 -24.19 -30.15
C MET A 5 6.36 -23.59 -28.92
N HIS A 6 6.77 -22.32 -28.98
CA HIS A 6 7.35 -21.61 -27.82
C HIS A 6 6.27 -21.18 -26.82
N LEU A 7 5.08 -20.79 -27.28
CA LEU A 7 3.96 -20.41 -26.40
C LEU A 7 3.44 -21.61 -25.59
N THR A 8 3.35 -22.79 -26.20
CA THR A 8 2.94 -24.01 -25.51
C THR A 8 3.94 -24.46 -24.45
N GLN A 9 5.25 -24.30 -24.69
CA GLN A 9 6.28 -24.57 -23.67
C GLN A 9 6.22 -23.59 -22.48
N LEU A 10 5.97 -22.31 -22.72
CA LEU A 10 5.82 -21.30 -21.67
C LEU A 10 4.59 -21.55 -20.78
N LEU A 11 3.46 -21.95 -21.37
CA LEU A 11 2.25 -22.28 -20.63
C LEU A 11 2.37 -23.58 -19.83
N SER A 12 3.09 -24.58 -20.35
CA SER A 12 3.37 -25.82 -19.61
C SER A 12 4.19 -25.59 -18.35
N ASN A 13 5.09 -24.59 -18.34
CA ASN A 13 5.91 -24.26 -17.17
C ASN A 13 5.18 -23.47 -16.06
N MET A 14 3.94 -23.01 -16.31
CA MET A 14 3.10 -22.32 -15.32
C MET A 14 1.99 -23.21 -14.76
N THR A 15 2.23 -24.52 -14.63
CA THR A 15 1.39 -25.36 -13.77
C THR A 15 1.65 -24.98 -12.31
N ILE A 16 0.85 -24.04 -11.80
CA ILE A 16 0.74 -23.77 -10.37
C ILE A 16 0.25 -25.08 -9.72
N GLY A 17 1.20 -25.84 -9.17
CA GLY A 17 0.93 -27.02 -8.38
C GLY A 17 0.08 -26.62 -7.17
N GLY A 18 -1.22 -26.83 -7.28
CA GLY A 18 -2.14 -26.76 -6.16
C GLY A 18 -1.76 -27.81 -5.13
N ARG A 19 -0.92 -27.42 -4.17
CA ARG A 19 -0.66 -28.17 -2.94
C ARG A 19 -1.20 -27.35 -1.78
N TRP A 20 -2.52 -27.38 -1.60
CA TRP A 20 -3.14 -27.02 -0.32
C TRP A 20 -2.68 -28.05 0.72
N GLY A 21 -1.61 -27.71 1.41
CA GLY A 21 -1.12 -28.44 2.58
C GLY A 21 -2.10 -28.25 3.73
N SER A 22 -2.83 -29.31 4.05
CA SER A 22 -3.57 -29.46 5.29
C SER A 22 -2.62 -29.39 6.47
N ALA A 23 -2.93 -28.55 7.46
CA ALA A 23 -2.19 -28.43 8.70
C ALA A 23 -2.31 -29.72 9.54
N GLY A 24 -1.18 -30.22 10.04
CA GLY A 24 -1.09 -31.32 10.99
C GLY A 24 0.12 -31.10 11.90
N ILE A 25 -0.17 -30.99 13.19
CA ILE A 25 0.72 -30.63 14.31
C ILE A 25 1.62 -31.81 14.73
N ALA A 26 2.75 -31.47 15.40
CA ALA A 26 3.64 -32.27 16.29
C ALA A 26 5.00 -32.63 15.67
N ASN A 27 6.15 -32.69 16.35
CA ASN A 27 6.66 -32.23 17.65
C ASN A 27 8.18 -32.56 17.62
N GLU A 28 8.99 -31.82 18.39
CA GLU A 28 10.37 -32.09 18.87
C GLU A 28 11.55 -32.42 17.92
N GLY A 29 12.63 -31.66 18.17
CA GLY A 29 13.94 -32.25 18.44
C GLY A 29 14.95 -32.28 17.29
N LEU A 30 15.95 -31.38 17.33
CA LEU A 30 17.38 -31.71 17.44
C LEU A 30 18.29 -30.53 17.04
N LEU A 31 19.15 -30.14 18.00
CA LEU A 31 20.47 -29.50 17.81
C LEU A 31 21.42 -30.43 17.06
N PRO A 32 22.42 -29.92 16.31
CA PRO A 32 23.77 -29.66 16.87
C PRO A 32 24.47 -28.40 16.28
N THR A 33 25.12 -27.53 17.06
CA THR A 33 26.52 -27.53 17.56
C THR A 33 27.60 -27.03 16.59
N SER A 34 28.39 -26.06 17.09
CA SER A 34 29.75 -25.56 16.70
C SER A 34 29.78 -24.30 15.81
N GLN A 35 30.65 -23.30 15.99
CA GLN A 35 31.78 -23.06 16.90
C GLN A 35 32.27 -21.59 16.78
N THR A 36 32.68 -21.01 17.91
CA THR A 36 33.81 -20.06 18.19
C THR A 36 34.38 -19.09 17.14
N ALA A 37 34.46 -17.80 17.51
CA ALA A 37 35.69 -16.97 17.64
C ALA A 37 35.29 -15.53 18.05
N VAL A 38 35.43 -15.12 19.32
CA VAL A 38 36.54 -14.33 19.90
C VAL A 38 36.80 -12.98 19.20
N ARG A 39 36.52 -11.91 19.96
CA ARG A 39 36.87 -10.49 19.76
C ARG A 39 38.36 -10.27 19.49
N GLN A 40 38.68 -9.21 18.75
CA GLN A 40 39.68 -8.21 19.17
C GLN A 40 39.51 -6.88 18.42
N ASP A 41 39.63 -5.81 19.20
CA ASP A 41 39.64 -4.39 18.81
C ASP A 41 40.77 -4.04 17.84
N THR A 42 40.54 -3.11 16.92
CA THR A 42 41.52 -2.06 16.62
C THR A 42 40.80 -0.80 16.13
N THR A 43 40.74 0.16 17.04
CA THR A 43 40.55 1.60 16.79
C THR A 43 41.67 2.15 15.91
N MET A 44 41.37 3.04 14.97
CA MET A 44 42.14 4.24 14.65
C MET A 44 41.24 5.16 13.81
N SER A 45 40.86 6.29 14.40
CA SER A 45 40.17 7.41 13.75
C SER A 45 41.19 8.35 13.11
N ASP A 46 40.71 9.09 12.10
CA ASP A 46 40.99 10.51 11.78
C ASP A 46 41.30 10.72 10.29
N ALA A 47 40.31 11.24 9.57
CA ALA A 47 40.51 12.35 8.64
C ALA A 47 39.15 13.01 8.41
N SER A 48 38.97 14.13 9.10
CA SER A 48 37.84 15.04 8.94
C SER A 48 38.09 15.96 7.76
N ASP A 49 37.48 15.69 6.61
CA ASP A 49 37.37 16.66 5.52
C ASP A 49 36.01 17.36 5.64
N THR A 50 36.00 18.45 6.41
CA THR A 50 34.91 19.44 6.41
C THR A 50 34.95 20.25 5.12
N GLU A 51 34.41 19.70 4.04
CA GLU A 51 33.94 20.53 2.93
C GLU A 51 32.56 21.10 3.28
N SER A 52 32.59 22.40 3.56
CA SER A 52 31.44 23.26 3.80
C SER A 52 30.47 23.22 2.61
N SER A 53 29.57 22.24 2.62
CA SER A 53 28.46 22.15 1.68
C SER A 53 27.23 22.74 2.33
N THR A 54 27.10 24.07 2.22
CA THR A 54 25.89 24.82 2.57
C THR A 54 24.78 24.51 1.56
N TYR A 55 24.32 23.26 1.53
CA TYR A 55 22.99 22.97 1.00
C TYR A 55 22.03 23.06 2.18
N PRO A 56 21.06 23.99 2.17
CA PRO A 56 19.96 23.88 3.13
C PRO A 56 19.32 22.50 2.90
N PRO A 57 18.94 21.76 3.96
CA PRO A 57 18.08 20.62 3.79
C PRO A 57 16.78 21.19 3.20
N ARG A 58 16.63 21.05 1.89
CA ARG A 58 15.34 21.24 1.24
C ARG A 58 14.54 20.03 1.66
N SER A 59 13.99 20.10 2.87
CA SER A 59 12.83 19.31 3.24
C SER A 59 11.89 19.38 2.04
N PRO A 60 11.42 18.26 1.49
CA PRO A 60 10.13 18.29 0.84
C PRO A 60 9.13 18.55 1.96
N SER A 61 9.05 19.82 2.40
CA SER A 61 7.77 20.36 2.82
C SER A 61 6.90 20.23 1.59
N GLY A 62 6.27 19.07 1.46
CA GLY A 62 5.00 18.96 0.79
C GLY A 62 4.14 20.01 1.46
N SER A 63 4.09 21.19 0.84
CA SER A 63 3.26 22.31 1.26
C SER A 63 1.84 21.84 1.08
N SER A 64 1.35 21.10 2.08
CA SER A 64 -0.07 20.93 2.29
C SER A 64 -0.58 22.34 2.58
N ASN A 65 -1.15 22.96 1.56
CA ASN A 65 -1.92 24.18 1.71
C ASN A 65 -3.25 23.84 2.40
N TYR A 66 -3.18 23.21 3.57
CA TYR A 66 -4.28 23.16 4.50
C TYR A 66 -4.40 24.59 5.04
N THR A 67 -5.23 25.39 4.37
CA THR A 67 -5.86 26.52 5.03
C THR A 67 -6.62 25.93 6.21
N LYS A 68 -6.09 26.14 7.41
CA LYS A 68 -6.73 25.83 8.69
C LYS A 68 -8.03 26.60 8.81
N THR A 69 -9.09 26.12 8.16
CA THR A 69 -10.46 26.41 8.57
C THR A 69 -10.63 25.70 9.91
N ALA A 70 -10.66 26.48 10.99
CA ALA A 70 -10.50 26.02 12.37
C ALA A 70 -11.60 25.07 12.90
N ASP A 71 -12.59 24.69 12.08
CA ASP A 71 -13.72 23.83 12.45
C ASP A 71 -13.90 22.57 11.58
N ALA A 72 -13.08 22.36 10.55
CA ALA A 72 -13.20 21.17 9.70
C ALA A 72 -12.34 20.01 10.25
N PRO A 73 -12.90 18.80 10.41
CA PRO A 73 -12.11 17.60 10.70
C PRO A 73 -10.97 17.46 9.68
N PRO A 74 -9.76 17.01 10.10
CA PRO A 74 -8.67 16.78 9.17
C PRO A 74 -9.11 15.86 8.02
N PRO A 75 -8.80 16.17 6.76
CA PRO A 75 -9.23 15.35 5.65
C PRO A 75 -8.63 13.94 5.77
N CYS A 76 -9.50 12.94 5.83
CA CYS A 76 -9.10 11.54 5.98
C CYS A 76 -8.56 10.96 4.66
N GLY A 77 -7.37 10.35 4.74
CA GLY A 77 -6.72 9.67 3.62
C GLY A 77 -5.62 10.50 2.95
N CYS A 78 -4.89 9.87 2.03
CA CYS A 78 -3.81 10.51 1.28
C CYS A 78 -4.36 11.44 0.19
N ALA A 79 -3.48 12.28 -0.39
CA ALA A 79 -3.85 13.26 -1.42
C ALA A 79 -4.58 12.63 -2.63
N LEU A 80 -4.24 11.38 -2.99
CA LEU A 80 -4.94 10.64 -4.05
C LEU A 80 -6.42 10.40 -3.71
N LEU A 81 -6.71 9.99 -2.48
CA LEU A 81 -8.08 9.74 -2.03
C LEU A 81 -8.86 11.03 -1.85
N GLN A 82 -8.19 12.11 -1.41
CA GLN A 82 -8.80 13.43 -1.33
C GLN A 82 -9.22 13.92 -2.72
N TRP A 83 -8.33 13.82 -3.71
CA TRP A 83 -8.65 14.13 -5.10
C TRP A 83 -9.82 13.29 -5.64
N LEU A 84 -9.84 11.98 -5.33
CA LEU A 84 -10.93 11.11 -5.77
C LEU A 84 -12.28 11.52 -5.17
N ARG A 85 -12.31 11.90 -3.88
CA ARG A 85 -13.52 12.43 -3.24
C ARG A 85 -14.00 13.71 -3.92
N ASP A 86 -13.09 14.63 -4.24
CA ASP A 86 -13.45 15.85 -4.98
C ASP A 86 -14.07 15.52 -6.36
N GLN A 87 -13.57 14.49 -7.06
CA GLN A 87 -14.17 14.05 -8.33
C GLN A 87 -15.55 13.42 -8.16
N LEU A 88 -15.76 12.68 -7.07
CA LEU A 88 -17.05 12.09 -6.72
C LEU A 88 -18.09 13.17 -6.40
N GLU A 89 -17.72 14.14 -5.57
CA GLU A 89 -18.56 15.28 -5.19
C GLU A 89 -18.88 16.16 -6.41
N ALA A 90 -17.91 16.37 -7.30
CA ALA A 90 -18.13 17.07 -8.56
C ALA A 90 -18.95 16.24 -9.58
N GLY A 91 -19.27 14.97 -9.29
CA GLY A 91 -20.01 14.07 -10.16
C GLY A 91 -19.29 13.65 -11.43
N LYS A 92 -17.97 13.90 -11.51
CA LYS A 92 -17.12 13.66 -12.70
C LYS A 92 -16.51 12.27 -12.73
N TYR A 93 -16.50 11.58 -11.59
CA TYR A 93 -15.90 10.27 -11.47
C TYR A 93 -16.78 9.16 -12.05
N THR A 94 -16.26 8.47 -13.05
CA THR A 94 -16.85 7.29 -13.69
C THR A 94 -16.28 6.02 -13.08
N THR A 95 -17.09 4.96 -13.01
CA THR A 95 -16.66 3.64 -12.52
C THR A 95 -16.80 2.55 -13.58
N THR A 96 -17.24 2.91 -14.78
CA THR A 96 -17.29 2.01 -15.93
C THR A 96 -15.89 1.54 -16.31
N GLY A 97 -15.75 0.28 -16.75
CA GLY A 97 -14.51 -0.22 -17.33
C GLY A 97 -13.36 -0.45 -16.34
N GLY A 98 -13.60 -0.33 -15.03
CA GLY A 98 -12.59 -0.60 -14.02
C GLY A 98 -11.64 0.57 -13.71
N ASP A 99 -12.00 1.81 -14.06
CA ASP A 99 -11.20 3.02 -13.80
C ASP A 99 -10.78 3.18 -12.32
N TYR A 100 -11.55 2.60 -11.40
CA TYR A 100 -11.25 2.60 -9.97
C TYR A 100 -10.05 1.73 -9.57
N LEU A 101 -9.68 0.75 -10.40
CA LEU A 101 -8.54 -0.13 -10.14
C LEU A 101 -7.22 0.63 -10.18
N GLU A 102 -7.09 1.63 -11.05
CA GLU A 102 -5.88 2.45 -11.14
C GLU A 102 -5.62 3.20 -9.83
N ILE A 103 -6.68 3.71 -9.18
CA ILE A 103 -6.58 4.36 -7.87
C ILE A 103 -6.11 3.37 -6.81
N ILE A 104 -6.64 2.15 -6.83
CA ILE A 104 -6.26 1.10 -5.89
C ILE A 104 -4.80 0.73 -6.06
N PHE A 105 -4.34 0.49 -7.28
CA PHE A 105 -2.95 0.12 -7.54
C PHE A 105 -1.99 1.26 -7.20
N THR A 106 -2.29 2.49 -7.64
CA THR A 106 -1.49 3.67 -7.28
C THR A 106 -1.42 3.88 -5.78
N HIS A 107 -2.54 3.71 -5.06
CA HIS A 107 -2.54 3.77 -3.60
C HIS A 107 -1.65 2.69 -2.98
N ARG A 108 -1.75 1.44 -3.45
CA ARG A 108 -0.96 0.31 -2.92
C ARG A 108 0.54 0.54 -3.12
N GLU A 109 0.95 1.02 -4.28
CA GLU A 109 2.35 1.37 -4.55
C GLU A 109 2.85 2.44 -3.57
N ALA A 110 2.10 3.52 -3.39
CA ALA A 110 2.44 4.58 -2.44
C ALA A 110 2.44 4.07 -0.98
N PHE A 111 1.47 3.23 -0.62
CA PHE A 111 1.36 2.61 0.69
C PHE A 111 2.57 1.73 1.01
N HIS A 112 3.04 0.93 0.05
CA HIS A 112 4.23 0.11 0.21
C HIS A 112 5.50 0.94 0.39
N ALA A 113 5.59 2.11 -0.26
CA ALA A 113 6.72 3.01 -0.10
C ALA A 113 6.72 3.73 1.27
N PHE A 114 5.55 4.11 1.79
CA PHE A 114 5.44 4.83 3.05
C PHE A 114 4.13 4.53 3.82
N PRO A 115 4.05 3.39 4.55
CA PRO A 115 2.80 2.95 5.17
C PRO A 115 2.33 3.88 6.31
N ASP A 116 3.26 4.50 7.03
CA ASP A 116 2.94 5.41 8.14
C ASP A 116 2.17 6.65 7.69
N GLY A 117 2.46 7.16 6.48
CA GLY A 117 1.72 8.29 5.89
C GLY A 117 0.31 7.94 5.42
N HIS A 118 -0.04 6.66 5.40
CA HIS A 118 -1.30 6.16 4.86
C HIS A 118 -2.19 5.48 5.92
N ARG A 119 -1.88 5.62 7.21
CA ARG A 119 -2.68 5.03 8.31
C ARG A 119 -4.15 5.46 8.29
N THR A 120 -4.43 6.68 7.86
CA THR A 120 -5.80 7.22 7.75
C THR A 120 -6.50 6.87 6.43
N CYS A 121 -5.82 6.21 5.49
CA CYS A 121 -6.43 5.83 4.20
C CYS A 121 -7.55 4.80 4.37
N ALA A 122 -7.54 3.99 5.44
CA ALA A 122 -8.65 3.08 5.75
C ALA A 122 -9.98 3.83 5.92
N ILE A 123 -9.96 4.98 6.58
CA ILE A 123 -11.15 5.85 6.73
C ILE A 123 -11.51 6.46 5.38
N GLY A 124 -10.52 7.02 4.67
CA GLY A 124 -10.74 7.63 3.35
C GLY A 124 -11.40 6.69 2.34
N PHE A 125 -10.94 5.44 2.25
CA PHE A 125 -11.55 4.42 1.39
C PHE A 125 -12.96 4.02 1.84
N SER A 126 -13.19 3.92 3.15
CA SER A 126 -14.53 3.62 3.70
C SER A 126 -15.54 4.71 3.34
N ASP A 127 -15.12 5.98 3.44
CA ASP A 127 -15.95 7.13 3.06
C ASP A 127 -16.26 7.11 1.56
N ILE A 128 -15.25 6.90 0.71
CA ILE A 128 -15.42 6.79 -0.75
C ILE A 128 -16.40 5.67 -1.12
N ALA A 129 -16.28 4.51 -0.49
CA ALA A 129 -17.20 3.41 -0.73
C ALA A 129 -18.64 3.76 -0.34
N ALA A 130 -18.81 4.43 0.81
CA ALA A 130 -20.12 4.91 1.23
C ALA A 130 -20.68 5.97 0.27
N ASP A 131 -19.84 6.83 -0.31
CA ASP A 131 -20.26 7.86 -1.26
C ASP A 131 -20.71 7.22 -2.60
N LEU A 132 -20.01 6.19 -3.06
CA LEU A 132 -20.40 5.41 -4.24
C LEU A 132 -21.74 4.68 -4.04
N GLU A 133 -21.96 4.09 -2.87
CA GLU A 133 -23.23 3.40 -2.56
C GLU A 133 -24.44 4.35 -2.51
N ARG A 134 -24.22 5.62 -2.20
CA ARG A 134 -25.28 6.64 -2.14
C ARG A 134 -25.53 7.32 -3.49
N ARG A 135 -24.69 7.09 -4.50
CA ARG A 135 -24.82 7.75 -5.81
C ARG A 135 -26.03 7.22 -6.57
N GLU A 136 -26.67 8.13 -7.30
CA GLU A 136 -27.75 7.78 -8.22
C GLU A 136 -27.24 6.89 -9.35
N VAL A 137 -28.04 5.88 -9.69
CA VAL A 137 -27.75 4.95 -10.79
C VAL A 137 -27.74 5.70 -12.11
N ARG A 138 -26.61 5.61 -12.83
CA ARG A 138 -26.42 6.14 -14.18
C ARG A 138 -25.59 5.17 -15.02
N PRO A 139 -25.68 5.21 -16.36
CA PRO A 139 -24.91 4.32 -17.24
C PRO A 139 -23.39 4.43 -17.05
N ASP A 140 -22.88 5.63 -16.76
CA ASP A 140 -21.46 5.91 -16.48
C ASP A 140 -20.98 5.42 -15.09
N ARG A 141 -21.88 4.77 -14.35
CA ARG A 141 -21.75 4.40 -12.93
C ARG A 141 -22.19 2.97 -12.65
N GLU A 142 -22.33 2.15 -13.70
CA GLU A 142 -22.70 0.73 -13.56
C GLU A 142 -21.71 -0.05 -12.68
N GLY A 143 -20.45 0.41 -12.62
CA GLY A 143 -19.40 -0.17 -11.78
C GLY A 143 -19.38 0.32 -10.32
N ASP A 144 -20.27 1.25 -9.91
CA ASP A 144 -20.31 1.75 -8.53
C ASP A 144 -20.37 0.66 -7.44
N PRO A 145 -21.19 -0.41 -7.56
CA PRO A 145 -21.22 -1.46 -6.53
C PRO A 145 -19.92 -2.28 -6.47
N GLU A 146 -19.29 -2.54 -7.61
CA GLU A 146 -18.01 -3.27 -7.67
C GLU A 146 -16.87 -2.41 -7.11
N ALA A 147 -16.82 -1.13 -7.50
CA ALA A 147 -15.87 -0.15 -7.01
C ALA A 147 -16.00 0.03 -5.48
N ALA A 148 -17.23 0.16 -4.96
CA ALA A 148 -17.48 0.27 -3.53
C ALA A 148 -16.97 -0.96 -2.77
N ALA A 149 -17.23 -2.17 -3.29
CA ALA A 149 -16.71 -3.40 -2.69
C ALA A 149 -15.18 -3.44 -2.69
N ALA A 150 -14.55 -3.03 -3.79
CA ALA A 150 -13.09 -2.97 -3.89
C ALA A 150 -12.49 -1.96 -2.90
N PHE A 151 -13.06 -0.77 -2.77
CA PHE A 151 -12.59 0.23 -1.81
C PHE A 151 -12.80 -0.20 -0.35
N ARG A 152 -13.91 -0.89 -0.02
CA ARG A 152 -14.09 -1.50 1.30
C ARG A 152 -13.02 -2.56 1.59
N HIS A 153 -12.65 -3.35 0.60
CA HIS A 153 -11.57 -4.33 0.74
C HIS A 153 -10.24 -3.63 1.03
N GLU A 154 -9.88 -2.58 0.30
CA GLU A 154 -8.66 -1.79 0.57
C GLU A 154 -8.66 -1.19 1.97
N ALA A 155 -9.79 -0.64 2.41
CA ALA A 155 -9.93 -0.13 3.77
C ALA A 155 -9.62 -1.20 4.82
N TRP A 156 -10.15 -2.42 4.61
CA TRP A 156 -9.90 -3.55 5.50
C TRP A 156 -8.43 -4.01 5.50
N VAL A 157 -7.78 -4.07 4.33
CA VAL A 157 -6.36 -4.44 4.21
C VAL A 157 -5.48 -3.46 4.99
N ILE A 158 -5.75 -2.15 4.88
CA ILE A 158 -4.99 -1.12 5.59
C ILE A 158 -5.24 -1.19 7.10
N ALA A 159 -6.49 -1.31 7.52
CA ALA A 159 -6.83 -1.45 8.95
C ALA A 159 -6.17 -2.70 9.57
N SER A 160 -6.09 -3.79 8.80
CA SER A 160 -5.49 -5.04 9.26
C SER A 160 -3.96 -5.01 9.28
N SER A 161 -3.32 -4.21 8.44
CA SER A 161 -1.85 -4.08 8.42
C SER A 161 -1.29 -3.29 9.60
N GLY A 162 -2.06 -2.39 10.20
CA GLY A 162 -1.69 -1.67 11.43
C GLY A 162 -1.53 -2.57 12.67
N VAL A 163 -2.14 -3.77 12.68
CA VAL A 163 -2.02 -4.74 13.78
C VAL A 163 -0.61 -5.37 13.84
N TRP A 164 0.14 -5.35 12.75
CA TRP A 164 1.44 -6.04 12.64
C TRP A 164 2.63 -5.20 13.13
N SER A 165 2.39 -3.94 13.51
CA SER A 165 3.45 -2.99 13.92
C SER A 165 3.50 -2.71 15.42
N GLN A 166 2.78 -3.45 16.28
CA GLN A 166 2.99 -3.32 17.72
C GLN A 166 4.18 -4.19 18.17
N PRO A 167 5.26 -3.60 18.72
CA PRO A 167 6.22 -4.38 19.48
C PRO A 167 5.51 -4.92 20.72
N VAL A 168 5.62 -6.23 20.94
CA VAL A 168 5.23 -6.86 22.20
C VAL A 168 6.09 -6.20 23.30
N VAL A 169 5.43 -5.52 24.24
CA VAL A 169 6.06 -4.94 25.44
C VAL A 169 6.35 -6.04 26.45
#